data_AF-A0A8A1UNG6-F1
#
_entry.id   AF-A0A8A1UNG6-F1
#
_cell.length_a   1.000
_cell.length_b   1.000
_cell.length_c   1.000
_cell.angle_alpha   90.00
_cell.angle_beta   90.00
_cell.angle_gamma   90.00
#
_symmetry.space_group_name_H-M   'P 1'
#
loop_
_entity.id
_entity.type
_entity.pdbx_description
1 polymer ?
#
loop_
_entity_poly.entity_id
_entity_poly.type
_entity_poly.pdbx_seq_one_letter_code
_entity_poly.pdbx_strand_id
1 'polypeptide(L)'
;MPTAPRNRSRKTPPDWRIDPIPSRHSYRDEDGNIRVPMWLTKNGRHMADTDMILLPSEAALLIDGLVRALRDNPRSMLHELLRESATVLAPGVLYVPKPDQRRF
;
A
#
# COMPACT_ATOMS: atom_id res chain seq x y z
N MET A 1 -32.49 32.12 9.08
CA MET A 1 -31.67 31.69 7.92
C MET A 1 -31.07 30.33 8.20
N PRO A 2 -31.39 29.26 7.45
CA PRO A 2 -30.68 27.99 7.58
C PRO A 2 -29.49 27.94 6.62
N THR A 3 -28.32 27.68 7.18
CA THR A 3 -27.03 27.56 6.49
C THR A 3 -26.99 26.28 5.65
N ALA A 4 -26.74 26.42 4.34
CA ALA A 4 -26.57 25.27 3.44
C ALA A 4 -25.37 24.38 3.86
N PRO A 5 -25.49 23.04 3.81
CA PRO A 5 -24.38 22.16 4.11
C PRO A 5 -23.31 22.26 3.03
N ARG A 6 -22.04 22.43 3.45
CA ARG A 6 -20.85 22.43 2.60
C ARG A 6 -20.80 21.14 1.79
N ASN A 7 -21.01 21.27 0.48
CA ASN A 7 -20.85 20.20 -0.49
C ASN A 7 -19.36 19.81 -0.54
N ARG A 8 -18.97 18.80 0.25
CA ARG A 8 -17.66 18.15 0.08
C ARG A 8 -17.74 17.44 -1.27
N SER A 9 -17.14 18.06 -2.29
CA SER A 9 -16.93 17.47 -3.61
C SER A 9 -16.46 16.01 -3.45
N ARG A 10 -17.39 15.06 -3.60
CA ARG A 10 -17.06 13.67 -3.93
C ARG A 10 -16.41 13.76 -5.30
N LYS A 11 -15.08 13.92 -5.34
CA LYS A 11 -14.35 13.67 -6.58
C LYS A 11 -14.75 12.27 -7.00
N THR A 12 -15.43 12.15 -8.14
CA THR A 12 -15.76 10.86 -8.73
C THR A 12 -14.47 10.06 -8.77
N PRO A 13 -14.43 8.83 -8.19
CA PRO A 13 -13.25 7.99 -8.30
C PRO A 13 -12.83 7.90 -9.77
N PRO A 14 -11.53 7.90 -10.10
CA PRO A 14 -11.06 7.64 -11.45
C PRO A 14 -11.76 6.41 -12.02
N ASP A 15 -12.05 6.45 -13.33
CA ASP A 15 -12.82 5.38 -13.99
C ASP A 15 -12.20 4.01 -13.73
N TRP A 16 -10.87 3.88 -13.75
CA TRP A 16 -10.14 2.67 -13.37
C TRP A 16 -9.10 2.95 -12.30
N ARG A 17 -8.94 2.03 -11.35
CA ARG A 17 -7.85 2.03 -10.36
C ARG A 17 -7.31 0.62 -10.14
N ILE A 18 -6.04 0.55 -9.77
CA ILE A 18 -5.37 -0.66 -9.33
C ILE A 18 -4.81 -0.36 -7.94
N ASP A 19 -5.23 -1.12 -6.93
CA ASP A 19 -4.84 -0.91 -5.53
C ASP A 19 -4.41 -2.26 -4.92
N PRO A 20 -3.38 -2.34 -4.06
CA PRO A 20 -2.98 -3.60 -3.42
C PRO A 20 -4.11 -4.19 -2.58
N ILE A 21 -4.21 -5.52 -2.52
CA ILE A 21 -5.19 -6.19 -1.65
C ILE A 21 -4.68 -6.18 -0.22
N PRO A 22 -5.33 -5.47 0.75
CA PRO A 22 -4.75 -5.28 2.08
C PRO A 22 -4.53 -6.57 2.87
N SER A 23 -5.34 -7.60 2.62
CA SER A 23 -5.26 -8.89 3.31
C SER A 23 -4.33 -9.91 2.63
N ARG A 24 -3.72 -9.57 1.50
CA ARG A 24 -2.82 -10.48 0.77
C ARG A 24 -1.43 -9.89 0.63
N HIS A 25 -0.45 -10.60 1.14
CA HIS A 25 0.95 -10.21 1.03
C HIS A 25 1.51 -10.54 -0.35
N SER A 26 2.49 -9.74 -0.78
CA SER A 26 3.33 -10.08 -1.93
C SER A 26 4.16 -11.33 -1.63
N TYR A 27 4.33 -12.20 -2.63
CA TYR A 27 5.05 -13.46 -2.50
C TYR A 27 6.02 -13.66 -3.68
N ARG A 28 6.98 -14.57 -3.54
CA ARG A 28 7.83 -14.99 -4.66
C ARG A 28 7.24 -16.24 -5.31
N ASP A 29 7.24 -16.29 -6.63
CA ASP A 29 6.87 -17.50 -7.38
C ASP A 29 8.09 -18.40 -7.66
N GLU A 30 7.84 -19.54 -8.30
CA GLU A 30 8.86 -20.56 -8.62
C GLU A 30 9.97 -20.04 -9.54
N ASP A 31 9.65 -19.05 -10.38
CA ASP A 31 10.61 -18.41 -11.29
C ASP A 31 11.42 -17.29 -10.58
N GLY A 32 11.13 -17.05 -9.29
CA GLY A 32 11.78 -16.03 -8.48
C GLY A 32 11.22 -14.62 -8.69
N ASN A 33 10.12 -14.47 -9.43
CA ASN A 33 9.46 -13.18 -9.61
C ASN A 33 8.67 -12.82 -8.34
N ILE A 34 8.49 -11.52 -8.11
CA ILE A 34 7.65 -11.03 -7.02
C ILE A 34 6.25 -10.81 -7.55
N ARG A 35 5.27 -11.48 -6.95
CA ARG A 35 3.85 -11.30 -7.22
C ARG A 35 3.21 -10.44 -6.15
N VAL A 36 2.53 -9.39 -6.57
CA VAL A 36 1.80 -8.46 -5.72
C VAL A 36 0.30 -8.59 -6.03
N PRO A 37 -0.52 -9.11 -5.12
CA PRO A 37 -1.96 -9.19 -5.32
C PRO A 37 -2.61 -7.81 -5.36
N MET A 38 -3.38 -7.53 -6.40
CA MET A 38 -4.03 -6.25 -6.68
C MET A 38 -5.53 -6.41 -6.90
N TRP A 39 -6.30 -5.41 -6.45
CA TRP A 39 -7.65 -5.17 -6.90
C TRP A 39 -7.66 -4.31 -8.15
N LEU A 40 -8.42 -4.73 -9.15
CA LEU A 40 -8.85 -3.88 -10.24
C LEU A 40 -10.24 -3.33 -9.88
N THR A 41 -10.36 -2.02 -9.76
CA THR A 41 -11.64 -1.36 -9.46
C THR A 41 -12.04 -0.40 -10.58
N LYS A 42 -13.34 -0.33 -10.87
CA LYS A 42 -13.93 0.62 -11.82
C LYS A 42 -15.00 1.44 -11.13
N ASN A 43 -14.90 2.77 -11.17
CA ASN A 43 -15.86 3.67 -10.50
C ASN A 43 -16.10 3.31 -9.02
N GLY A 44 -15.05 2.89 -8.32
CA GLY A 44 -15.09 2.47 -6.92
C GLY A 44 -15.72 1.09 -6.67
N ARG A 45 -16.09 0.34 -7.71
CA ARG A 45 -16.57 -1.04 -7.60
C ARG A 45 -15.45 -2.01 -7.93
N HIS A 46 -15.29 -3.05 -7.11
CA HIS A 46 -14.38 -4.18 -7.40
C HIS A 46 -14.80 -4.89 -8.69
N MET A 47 -13.86 -5.10 -9.59
CA MET A 47 -14.06 -5.80 -10.87
C MET A 47 -13.35 -7.15 -10.89
N ALA A 48 -12.10 -7.22 -10.41
CA ALA A 48 -11.32 -8.44 -10.39
C ALA A 48 -10.18 -8.38 -9.36
N ASP A 49 -9.76 -9.57 -8.90
CA ASP A 49 -8.45 -9.78 -8.28
C ASP A 49 -7.45 -10.15 -9.38
N THR A 50 -6.25 -9.59 -9.33
CA THR A 50 -5.16 -9.90 -10.26
C THR A 50 -3.82 -9.86 -9.53
N ASP A 51 -2.74 -10.30 -10.18
CA ASP A 51 -1.38 -10.21 -9.65
C ASP A 51 -0.55 -9.29 -10.57
N MET A 52 0.09 -8.28 -9.98
CA MET A 52 1.18 -7.57 -10.64
C MET A 52 2.46 -8.38 -10.45
N ILE A 53 3.17 -8.67 -11.53
CA ILE A 53 4.40 -9.46 -11.52
C ILE A 53 5.57 -8.49 -11.71
N LEU A 54 6.52 -8.53 -10.79
CA LEU A 54 7.76 -7.78 -10.85
C LEU A 54 8.92 -8.76 -11.04
N LEU A 55 9.71 -8.56 -12.08
CA LEU A 55 10.95 -9.29 -12.26
C LEU A 55 11.95 -8.92 -11.14
N PRO A 56 12.92 -9.79 -10.83
CA PRO A 56 13.96 -9.49 -9.84
C PRO A 56 14.70 -8.17 -10.12
N SER A 57 14.94 -7.85 -11.39
CA SER A 57 15.58 -6.61 -11.82
C SER A 57 14.70 -5.37 -11.57
N GLU A 58 13.40 -5.47 -11.79
CA GLU A 58 12.44 -4.38 -11.54
C GLU A 58 12.26 -4.15 -10.04
N ALA A 59 12.20 -5.23 -9.27
CA ALA A 59 12.15 -5.17 -7.80
C ALA A 59 13.38 -4.46 -7.22
N ALA A 60 14.56 -4.70 -7.78
CA ALA A 60 15.79 -4.02 -7.36
C ALA A 60 15.70 -2.50 -7.57
N LEU A 61 15.13 -2.05 -8.70
CA LEU A 61 14.94 -0.61 -8.98
C LEU A 61 13.97 0.05 -8.00
N LEU A 62 12.93 -0.66 -7.58
CA LEU A 62 12.00 -0.16 -6.56
C LEU A 62 12.68 0.00 -5.20
N ILE A 63 13.55 -0.94 -4.80
CA ILE A 63 14.33 -0.84 -3.58
C ILE A 63 15.25 0.39 -3.64
N ASP A 64 15.96 0.59 -4.74
CA ASP A 64 16.83 1.75 -4.92
C ASP A 64 16.05 3.07 -4.86
N GLY A 65 14.88 3.11 -5.50
CA GLY A 65 13.97 4.25 -5.45
C GLY A 65 13.50 4.56 -4.02
N LEU A 66 13.13 3.52 -3.26
CA LEU A 66 12.73 3.65 -1.87
C LEU A 66 13.88 4.16 -0.99
N VAL A 67 15.08 3.60 -1.13
CA VAL A 67 16.27 4.02 -0.38
C VAL A 67 16.58 5.49 -0.64
N ARG A 68 16.50 5.93 -1.91
CA ARG A 68 16.69 7.34 -2.27
C ARG A 68 15.62 8.24 -1.65
N ALA A 69 14.35 7.87 -1.76
CA ALA A 69 13.25 8.64 -1.19
C ALA A 69 13.33 8.75 0.35
N LEU A 70 13.73 7.67 1.02
CA LEU A 70 13.97 7.66 2.46
C LEU A 70 15.17 8.52 2.86
N ARG A 71 16.22 8.59 2.03
CA ARG A 71 17.37 9.45 2.28
C ARG A 71 16.97 10.94 2.19
N ASP A 72 16.15 11.29 1.22
CA ASP A 72 15.78 12.69 0.96
C ASP A 72 14.72 13.22 1.93
N ASN A 73 13.82 12.35 2.43
CA ASN A 73 12.82 12.73 3.43
C ASN A 73 12.45 11.57 4.39
N PRO A 74 13.35 11.22 5.33
CA PRO A 74 13.19 10.03 6.15
C PRO A 74 11.97 10.10 7.07
N ARG A 75 11.70 11.28 7.65
CA ARG A 75 10.62 11.44 8.63
C ARG A 75 9.24 11.35 7.99
N SER A 76 9.03 11.97 6.82
CA SER A 76 7.71 11.93 6.17
C SER A 76 7.39 10.57 5.56
N MET A 77 8.39 9.91 4.96
CA MET A 77 8.20 8.59 4.34
C MET A 77 8.01 7.48 5.36
N LEU A 78 8.79 7.48 6.46
CA LEU A 78 8.55 6.54 7.56
C LEU A 78 7.17 6.74 8.19
N HIS A 79 6.71 7.98 8.30
CA HIS A 79 5.39 8.25 8.87
C HIS A 79 4.25 7.71 7.98
N GLU A 80 4.36 7.75 6.65
CA GLU A 80 3.38 7.17 5.75
C GLU A 80 3.46 5.63 5.72
N LEU A 81 4.67 5.06 5.60
CA LEU A 81 4.88 3.60 5.62
C LEU A 81 4.40 2.95 6.94
N LEU A 82 4.65 3.62 8.06
CA LEU A 82 4.25 3.14 9.38
C LEU A 82 2.79 3.46 9.69
N ARG A 83 2.18 4.49 9.09
CA ARG A 83 0.75 4.77 9.25
C ARG A 83 -0.12 3.67 8.63
N GLU A 84 0.33 3.03 7.56
CA GLU A 84 -0.36 1.89 6.96
C GLU A 84 -0.13 0.57 7.73
N SER A 85 0.96 0.47 8.49
CA SER A 85 1.44 -0.80 9.07
C SER A 85 1.39 -0.86 10.60
N ALA A 86 1.29 0.28 11.29
CA ALA A 86 1.44 0.40 12.73
C ALA A 86 0.29 1.19 13.34
N THR A 87 -0.28 0.63 14.40
CA THR A 87 -1.17 1.38 15.28
C THR A 87 -0.31 2.24 16.19
N VAL A 88 -0.46 3.56 16.12
CA VAL A 88 0.21 4.49 17.04
C VAL A 88 -0.37 4.28 18.44
N LEU A 89 0.45 3.78 19.38
CA LEU A 89 0.02 3.56 20.77
C LEU A 89 0.23 4.79 21.65
N ALA A 90 1.30 5.57 21.39
CA ALA A 90 1.62 6.83 22.08
C ALA A 90 2.59 7.68 21.24
N PRO A 91 2.79 8.98 21.55
CA PRO A 91 3.79 9.81 20.88
C PRO A 91 5.19 9.17 20.96
N GLY A 92 5.77 8.82 19.80
CA GLY A 92 7.08 8.18 19.70
C GLY A 92 7.10 6.66 19.91
N VAL A 93 5.94 6.02 20.15
CA VAL A 93 5.85 4.56 20.35
C VAL A 93 4.98 3.95 19.26
N LEU A 94 5.62 3.21 18.36
CA LEU A 94 4.97 2.48 17.29
C LEU A 94 4.92 0.99 17.64
N TYR A 95 3.72 0.42 17.60
CA TYR A 95 3.56 -1.02 17.65
C TYR A 95 3.66 -1.58 16.23
N VAL A 96 4.75 -2.28 15.96
CA VAL A 96 4.91 -3.07 14.73
C VAL A 96 4.55 -4.51 15.10
N PRO A 97 3.43 -5.06 14.61
CA PRO A 97 3.12 -6.47 14.83
C PRO A 97 4.23 -7.32 14.21
N LYS A 98 4.84 -8.16 15.04
CA LYS A 98 5.84 -9.14 14.58
C LYS A 98 5.10 -10.14 13.69
N PRO A 99 5.58 -10.47 12.47
CA PRO A 99 4.99 -11.56 11.72
C PRO A 99 5.14 -12.83 12.54
N ASP A 100 4.01 -13.50 12.78
CA ASP A 100 3.95 -14.74 13.56
C ASP A 100 4.74 -15.81 12.78
N GLN A 101 5.98 -16.08 13.19
CA GLN A 101 6.70 -17.28 12.79
C GLN A 101 6.06 -18.48 13.50
N ARG A 102 4.92 -18.94 12.99
CA ARG A 102 4.34 -20.25 13.31
C ARG A 102 4.05 -20.94 11.98
N ARG A 103 4.94 -21.85 11.57
CA ARG A 103 4.68 -23.30 11.53
C ARG A 103 3.33 -23.61 10.88
N PHE A 104 3.31 -24.00 9.61
CA PHE A 104 3.35 -25.40 9.15
C PHE A 104 3.87 -25.45 7.72
#